data_AF-A0A847QNR7-F1
#
_entry.id   AF-A0A847QNR7-F1
#
_cell.length_a   1.000
_cell.length_b   1.000
_cell.length_c   1.000
_cell.angle_alpha   90.00
_cell.angle_beta   90.00
_cell.angle_gamma   90.00
#
_symmetry.space_group_name_H-M   'P 1'
#
loop_
_entity.id
_entity.type
_entity.pdbx_description
1 polymer ?
#
loop_
_entity_poly.entity_id
_entity_poly.type
_entity_poly.pdbx_seq_one_letter_code
_entity_poly.pdbx_strand_id
1 'polypeptide(L)'
;MSEPRKFSYRLVFIPETIGSITYLSQNYKEMKENIIAGYNLTCVGDNRAYSFMPSRYGNTYADKVALNVLRYSQPDFIQYSYLQRGSDERQYCSPGIDLPVASIMRTKYGEYPEYHTSLDNLDLVSSEGLQGSFDIYKECIELIERNEKYKIKCLGEPQLGKRGLYPTLSTKDSGRIVRDMMNFIAYADGKNDLIDISNIIGVPARSLYPIIEKLEGSGLLTKEAVEVM
;
A
#
# COMPACT_ATOMS: atom_id res chain seq x y z
N MET A 1 5.38 -13.24 8.81
CA MET A 1 5.57 -12.06 9.68
C MET A 1 6.24 -12.52 10.97
N SER A 2 7.57 -12.58 10.97
CA SER A 2 8.41 -12.97 12.13
C SER A 2 9.37 -11.86 12.55
N GLU A 3 9.40 -10.74 11.82
CA GLU A 3 10.23 -9.58 12.09
C GLU A 3 9.51 -8.58 13.01
N PRO A 4 10.25 -7.77 13.79
CA PRO A 4 9.67 -6.70 14.59
C PRO A 4 8.96 -5.68 13.70
N ARG A 5 7.77 -5.25 14.12
CA ARG A 5 6.96 -4.25 13.42
C ARG A 5 7.48 -2.85 13.72
N LYS A 6 7.63 -2.01 12.69
CA LYS A 6 7.95 -0.59 12.80
C LYS A 6 6.75 0.21 13.31
N PHE A 7 5.53 -0.18 12.91
CA PHE A 7 4.32 0.54 13.27
C PHE A 7 3.40 -0.26 14.22
N SER A 8 2.58 0.46 14.96
CA SER A 8 1.47 -0.11 15.73
C SER A 8 0.22 -0.24 14.85
N TYR A 9 -0.58 -1.27 15.11
CA TYR A 9 -1.81 -1.55 14.36
C TYR A 9 -3.02 -1.40 15.28
N ARG A 10 -4.03 -0.68 14.79
CA ARG A 10 -5.33 -0.51 15.47
C ARG A 10 -6.42 -1.11 14.59
N LEU A 11 -7.12 -2.13 15.10
CA LEU A 11 -8.27 -2.75 14.46
C LEU A 11 -9.54 -2.29 15.19
N VAL A 12 -10.52 -1.81 14.45
CA VAL A 12 -11.77 -1.25 15.00
C VAL A 12 -12.95 -1.98 14.39
N PHE A 13 -13.72 -2.68 15.23
CA PHE A 13 -14.95 -3.38 14.85
C PHE A 13 -16.13 -2.63 15.45
N ILE A 14 -16.98 -2.10 14.59
CA ILE A 14 -18.03 -1.15 14.96
C ILE A 14 -19.22 -1.29 14.02
N PRO A 15 -20.44 -0.90 14.46
CA PRO A 15 -21.53 -0.68 13.53
C PRO A 15 -21.21 0.52 12.63
N GLU A 16 -21.45 0.37 11.34
CA GLU A 16 -21.21 1.42 10.35
C GLU A 16 -21.90 2.74 10.77
N THR A 17 -21.22 3.86 10.52
CA THR A 17 -21.66 5.23 10.80
C THR A 17 -21.74 5.59 12.27
N ILE A 18 -22.73 5.07 13.02
CA ILE A 18 -22.91 5.50 14.41
C ILE A 18 -21.77 4.99 15.29
N GLY A 19 -21.23 3.81 14.98
CA GLY A 19 -20.10 3.24 15.69
C GLY A 19 -18.80 4.01 15.42
N SER A 20 -18.54 4.39 14.17
CA SER A 20 -17.36 5.18 13.81
C SER A 20 -17.42 6.59 14.41
N ILE A 21 -18.59 7.24 14.37
CA ILE A 21 -18.81 8.53 15.05
C ILE A 21 -18.58 8.39 16.56
N THR A 22 -19.17 7.38 17.20
CA THR A 22 -19.03 7.15 18.64
C THR A 22 -17.56 6.89 19.01
N TYR A 23 -16.88 6.06 18.22
CA TYR A 23 -15.47 5.76 18.43
C TYR A 23 -14.58 6.99 18.26
N LEU A 24 -14.79 7.77 17.18
CA LEU A 24 -14.07 9.01 16.92
C LEU A 24 -14.29 10.04 18.02
N SER A 25 -15.50 10.17 18.57
CA SER A 25 -15.79 11.12 19.65
C SER A 25 -14.87 10.96 20.87
N GLN A 26 -14.35 9.74 21.10
CA GLN A 26 -13.47 9.41 22.22
C GLN A 26 -11.99 9.34 21.84
N ASN A 27 -11.67 9.09 20.57
CA ASN A 27 -10.33 8.69 20.16
C ASN A 27 -9.68 9.60 19.09
N TYR A 28 -10.43 10.51 18.44
CA TYR A 28 -9.95 11.16 17.22
C TYR A 28 -8.65 11.96 17.41
N LYS A 29 -8.43 12.57 18.58
CA LYS A 29 -7.20 13.35 18.84
C LYS A 29 -5.95 12.49 18.78
N GLU A 30 -5.95 11.38 19.52
CA GLU A 30 -4.86 10.40 19.50
C GLU A 30 -4.71 9.78 18.10
N MET A 31 -5.84 9.46 17.46
CA MET A 31 -5.82 8.89 16.11
C MET A 31 -5.20 9.86 15.09
N LYS A 32 -5.51 11.16 15.15
CA LYS A 32 -4.93 12.16 14.26
C LYS A 32 -3.43 12.36 14.47
N GLU A 33 -2.95 12.18 15.70
CA GLU A 33 -1.53 12.31 16.02
C GLU A 33 -0.72 11.10 15.53
N ASN A 34 -1.32 9.89 15.52
CA ASN A 34 -0.57 8.65 15.37
C ASN A 34 -0.89 7.84 14.09
N ILE A 35 -2.05 8.04 13.46
CA ILE A 35 -2.44 7.27 12.26
C ILE A 35 -1.83 7.91 11.02
N ILE A 36 -0.86 7.22 10.44
CA ILE A 36 -0.21 7.61 9.18
C ILE A 36 -0.92 7.08 7.93
N ALA A 37 -1.68 5.98 8.07
CA ALA A 37 -2.44 5.35 7.01
C ALA A 37 -3.51 4.42 7.63
N GLY A 38 -4.65 4.29 6.96
CA GLY A 38 -5.69 3.36 7.36
C GLY A 38 -6.55 2.92 6.17
N TYR A 39 -7.29 1.83 6.39
CA TYR A 39 -8.21 1.32 5.39
C TYR A 39 -9.55 0.91 6.02
N ASN A 40 -10.66 1.31 5.38
CA ASN A 40 -11.98 0.81 5.71
C ASN A 40 -12.25 -0.47 4.91
N LEU A 41 -12.36 -1.61 5.61
CA LEU A 41 -12.51 -2.94 5.03
C LEU A 41 -13.99 -3.27 4.85
N THR A 42 -14.44 -3.36 3.61
CA THR A 42 -15.82 -3.70 3.24
C THR A 42 -15.87 -4.37 1.86
N CYS A 43 -16.92 -5.15 1.58
CA CYS A 43 -17.13 -5.83 0.30
C CYS A 43 -15.88 -6.55 -0.24
N VAL A 44 -15.26 -7.44 0.56
CA VAL A 44 -13.98 -8.10 0.24
C VAL A 44 -14.12 -9.55 -0.24
N GLY A 45 -15.36 -10.01 -0.49
CA GLY A 45 -15.67 -11.45 -0.57
C GLY A 45 -15.96 -12.01 -1.97
N ASP A 46 -16.40 -11.19 -2.92
CA ASP A 46 -16.79 -11.68 -4.25
C ASP A 46 -15.58 -11.87 -5.20
N ASN A 47 -15.83 -12.34 -6.42
CA ASN A 47 -14.81 -12.63 -7.44
C ASN A 47 -14.80 -11.71 -8.67
N ARG A 48 -15.56 -10.60 -8.67
CA ARG A 48 -15.86 -9.84 -9.90
C ARG A 48 -14.79 -8.81 -10.22
N ALA A 49 -14.61 -7.79 -9.37
CA ALA A 49 -13.69 -6.68 -9.61
C ALA A 49 -12.88 -6.35 -8.37
N TYR A 50 -11.82 -5.57 -8.52
CA TYR A 50 -11.23 -4.80 -7.42
C TYR A 50 -11.62 -3.33 -7.57
N SER A 51 -11.87 -2.67 -6.46
CA SER A 51 -12.32 -1.29 -6.41
C SER A 51 -11.49 -0.48 -5.41
N PHE A 52 -11.26 0.79 -5.73
CA PHE A 52 -10.57 1.72 -4.84
C PHE A 52 -11.44 2.95 -4.59
N MET A 53 -11.71 3.23 -3.32
CA MET A 53 -12.27 4.50 -2.85
C MET A 53 -11.13 5.31 -2.22
N PRO A 54 -10.74 6.45 -2.78
CA PRO A 54 -9.68 7.27 -2.21
C PRO A 54 -10.11 7.89 -0.88
N SER A 55 -9.14 8.42 -0.13
CA SER A 55 -9.41 9.43 0.90
C SER A 55 -10.03 10.69 0.28
N ARG A 56 -10.45 11.66 1.12
CA ARG A 56 -11.15 12.88 0.67
C ARG A 56 -10.46 13.63 -0.47
N TYR A 57 -9.13 13.75 -0.43
CA TYR A 57 -8.33 14.42 -1.47
C TYR A 57 -7.55 13.45 -2.35
N GLY A 58 -7.55 12.16 -2.04
CA GLY A 58 -6.88 11.12 -2.84
C GLY A 58 -5.36 11.25 -2.91
N ASN A 59 -4.75 11.93 -1.94
CA ASN A 59 -3.32 12.23 -1.90
C ASN A 59 -2.67 11.92 -0.55
N THR A 60 -3.33 11.13 0.30
CA THR A 60 -2.77 10.68 1.58
C THR A 60 -1.77 9.55 1.36
N TYR A 61 -1.01 9.22 2.40
CA TYR A 61 -0.09 8.08 2.34
C TYR A 61 -0.80 6.74 2.10
N ALA A 62 -2.00 6.55 2.66
CA ALA A 62 -2.83 5.38 2.36
C ALA A 62 -3.21 5.30 0.88
N ASP A 63 -3.55 6.44 0.25
CA ASP A 63 -3.84 6.48 -1.19
C ASP A 63 -2.61 6.10 -2.02
N LYS A 64 -1.45 6.67 -1.66
CA LYS A 64 -0.18 6.41 -2.35
C LYS A 64 0.18 4.92 -2.32
N VAL A 65 0.05 4.27 -1.17
CA VAL A 65 0.30 2.84 -0.98
C VAL A 65 -0.69 2.00 -1.78
N ALA A 66 -2.00 2.24 -1.61
CA ALA A 66 -3.05 1.47 -2.28
C ALA A 66 -2.92 1.53 -3.80
N LEU A 67 -2.70 2.72 -4.36
CA LEU A 67 -2.56 2.90 -5.81
C LEU A 67 -1.31 2.22 -6.38
N ASN A 68 -0.20 2.18 -5.64
CA ASN A 68 0.99 1.44 -6.07
C ASN A 68 0.69 -0.07 -6.11
N VAL A 69 0.14 -0.63 -5.03
CA VAL A 69 -0.18 -2.06 -4.94
C VAL A 69 -1.20 -2.46 -6.00
N LEU A 70 -2.32 -1.75 -6.11
CA LEU A 70 -3.38 -2.08 -7.05
C LEU A 70 -2.91 -1.97 -8.50
N ARG A 71 -2.13 -0.95 -8.87
CA ARG A 71 -1.62 -0.80 -10.25
C ARG A 71 -0.86 -2.03 -10.75
N TYR A 72 -0.09 -2.68 -9.88
CA TYR A 72 0.74 -3.82 -10.26
C TYR A 72 0.08 -5.17 -10.03
N SER A 73 -0.76 -5.29 -9.00
CA SER A 73 -1.42 -6.55 -8.65
C SER A 73 -2.77 -6.72 -9.36
N GLN A 74 -3.47 -5.61 -9.66
CA GLN A 74 -4.83 -5.58 -10.21
C GLN A 74 -4.99 -4.41 -11.20
N PRO A 75 -4.32 -4.42 -12.36
CA PRO A 75 -4.25 -3.27 -13.26
C PRO A 75 -5.62 -2.77 -13.77
N ASP A 76 -6.63 -3.64 -13.77
CA ASP A 76 -8.00 -3.33 -14.21
C ASP A 76 -8.93 -2.92 -13.04
N PHE A 77 -8.36 -2.55 -11.88
CA PHE A 77 -9.16 -2.07 -10.74
C PHE A 77 -9.97 -0.82 -11.09
N ILE A 78 -11.15 -0.71 -10.49
CA ILE A 78 -12.04 0.44 -10.70
C ILE A 78 -11.73 1.49 -9.63
N GLN A 79 -11.24 2.65 -10.07
CA GLN A 79 -11.05 3.80 -9.20
C GLN A 79 -12.32 4.66 -9.16
N TYR A 80 -12.86 4.86 -7.96
CA TYR A 80 -14.02 5.72 -7.72
C TYR A 80 -13.59 7.13 -7.28
N SER A 81 -14.50 8.08 -7.45
CA SER A 81 -14.38 9.40 -6.82
C SER A 81 -14.80 9.32 -5.35
N TYR A 82 -14.18 10.10 -4.47
CA TYR A 82 -14.67 10.28 -3.08
C TYR A 82 -16.13 10.78 -3.02
N LEU A 83 -16.65 11.35 -4.10
CA LEU A 83 -18.07 11.71 -4.23
C LEU A 83 -19.01 10.49 -4.23
N GLN A 84 -18.49 9.29 -4.47
CA GLN A 84 -19.22 8.02 -4.51
C GLN A 84 -19.02 7.18 -3.23
N ARG A 85 -18.44 7.77 -2.18
CA ARG A 85 -18.30 7.14 -0.85
C ARG A 85 -19.65 6.76 -0.24
N GLY A 86 -19.64 5.76 0.63
CA GLY A 86 -20.86 5.23 1.24
C GLY A 86 -20.67 4.66 2.64
N SER A 87 -19.45 4.26 3.00
CA SER A 87 -19.13 3.59 4.26
C SER A 87 -18.33 4.51 5.20
N ASP A 88 -17.64 3.95 6.20
CA ASP A 88 -17.02 4.69 7.30
C ASP A 88 -15.86 5.59 6.89
N GLU A 89 -15.30 5.46 5.67
CA GLU A 89 -14.38 6.45 5.09
C GLU A 89 -14.98 7.86 5.08
N ARG A 90 -16.31 7.99 5.06
CA ARG A 90 -17.01 9.27 5.17
C ARG A 90 -16.88 9.90 6.56
N GLN A 91 -16.77 9.10 7.62
CA GLN A 91 -16.59 9.60 8.98
C GLN A 91 -15.11 9.83 9.28
N TYR A 92 -14.24 8.88 8.91
CA TYR A 92 -12.79 9.02 9.11
C TYR A 92 -12.19 10.20 8.33
N CYS A 93 -12.66 10.48 7.12
CA CYS A 93 -12.16 11.60 6.32
C CYS A 93 -13.03 12.87 6.42
N SER A 94 -13.97 12.93 7.38
CA SER A 94 -14.80 14.13 7.56
C SER A 94 -13.94 15.35 7.95
N PRO A 95 -14.31 16.57 7.51
CA PRO A 95 -13.59 17.79 7.88
C PRO A 95 -13.44 17.92 9.40
N GLY A 96 -12.22 18.20 9.86
CA GLY A 96 -11.87 18.26 11.29
C GLY A 96 -11.38 16.93 11.86
N ILE A 97 -11.79 15.79 11.29
CA ILE A 97 -11.22 14.47 11.57
C ILE A 97 -10.05 14.21 10.62
N ASP A 98 -10.28 14.26 9.30
CA ASP A 98 -9.26 14.21 8.24
C ASP A 98 -8.19 13.10 8.41
N LEU A 99 -8.61 11.89 8.83
CA LEU A 99 -7.68 10.75 8.93
C LEU A 99 -7.33 10.21 7.52
N PRO A 100 -6.11 9.68 7.32
CA PRO A 100 -5.66 9.15 6.03
C PRO A 100 -6.23 7.75 5.77
N VAL A 101 -7.54 7.67 5.57
CA VAL A 101 -8.27 6.40 5.38
C VAL A 101 -8.83 6.30 3.96
N ALA A 102 -8.49 5.21 3.27
CA ALA A 102 -9.05 4.84 1.97
C ALA A 102 -9.79 3.50 2.07
N SER A 103 -10.38 3.01 0.98
CA SER A 103 -10.95 1.65 0.93
C SER A 103 -10.49 0.90 -0.30
N ILE A 104 -10.09 -0.36 -0.09
CA ILE A 104 -9.88 -1.33 -1.17
C ILE A 104 -10.95 -2.40 -1.00
N MET A 105 -11.72 -2.62 -2.07
CA MET A 105 -12.86 -3.53 -2.06
C MET A 105 -12.73 -4.50 -3.23
N ARG A 106 -13.56 -5.54 -3.24
CA ARG A 106 -13.88 -6.28 -4.46
C ARG A 106 -14.90 -5.46 -5.26
N THR A 107 -16.12 -5.94 -5.44
CA THR A 107 -17.18 -5.10 -5.99
C THR A 107 -17.63 -4.09 -4.94
N LYS A 108 -17.55 -2.80 -5.23
CA LYS A 108 -17.98 -1.74 -4.29
C LYS A 108 -19.46 -1.93 -3.89
N TYR A 109 -19.78 -1.64 -2.64
CA TYR A 109 -21.15 -1.55 -2.14
C TYR A 109 -22.06 -0.76 -3.09
N GLY A 110 -23.28 -1.25 -3.32
CA GLY A 110 -24.24 -0.67 -4.24
C GLY A 110 -23.96 -0.90 -5.74
N GLU A 111 -22.85 -1.56 -6.10
CA GLU A 111 -22.50 -1.86 -7.51
C GLU A 111 -22.69 -3.34 -7.87
N TYR A 112 -23.39 -4.10 -7.04
CA TYR A 112 -23.77 -5.50 -7.32
C TYR A 112 -25.23 -5.79 -6.96
N PRO A 113 -25.94 -6.66 -7.74
CA PRO A 113 -27.37 -6.94 -7.54
C PRO A 113 -27.74 -7.50 -6.17
N GLU A 114 -26.83 -8.24 -5.55
CA GLU A 114 -27.09 -8.93 -4.28
C GLU A 114 -27.01 -8.00 -3.06
N TYR A 115 -26.41 -6.82 -3.21
CA TYR A 115 -26.21 -5.87 -2.11
C TYR A 115 -27.52 -5.52 -1.40
N HIS A 116 -27.53 -5.60 -0.07
CA HIS A 116 -28.72 -5.41 0.78
C HIS A 116 -29.89 -6.37 0.49
N THR A 117 -29.61 -7.56 -0.05
CA THR A 117 -30.61 -8.62 -0.23
C THR A 117 -30.15 -9.91 0.45
N SER A 118 -31.03 -10.90 0.56
CA SER A 118 -30.68 -12.23 1.07
C SER A 118 -29.72 -13.01 0.15
N LEU A 119 -29.41 -12.50 -1.04
CA LEU A 119 -28.49 -13.10 -1.98
C LEU A 119 -27.02 -12.73 -1.69
N ASP A 120 -26.76 -11.76 -0.81
CA ASP A 120 -25.41 -11.50 -0.29
C ASP A 120 -25.07 -12.54 0.79
N ASN A 121 -24.71 -13.73 0.32
CA ASN A 121 -24.56 -14.93 1.14
C ASN A 121 -23.29 -15.73 0.72
N LEU A 122 -23.14 -16.95 1.25
CA LEU A 122 -21.96 -17.80 1.00
C LEU A 122 -21.90 -18.41 -0.41
N ASP A 123 -22.93 -18.22 -1.25
CA ASP A 123 -22.87 -18.57 -2.68
C ASP A 123 -22.21 -17.43 -3.51
N LEU A 124 -22.33 -16.18 -3.05
CA LEU A 124 -21.65 -15.02 -3.65
C LEU A 124 -20.21 -14.88 -3.17
N VAL A 125 -19.99 -15.04 -1.86
CA VAL A 125 -18.67 -14.93 -1.23
C VAL A 125 -17.85 -16.18 -1.51
N SER A 126 -16.61 -16.00 -1.97
CA SER A 126 -15.70 -17.11 -2.26
C SER A 126 -14.43 -17.04 -1.42
N SER A 127 -13.83 -18.21 -1.17
CA SER A 127 -12.51 -18.30 -0.52
C SER A 127 -11.42 -17.59 -1.32
N GLU A 128 -11.51 -17.63 -2.65
CA GLU A 128 -10.61 -16.91 -3.57
C GLU A 128 -10.75 -15.40 -3.43
N GLY A 129 -11.98 -14.88 -3.35
CA GLY A 129 -12.24 -13.45 -3.20
C GLY A 129 -11.70 -12.90 -1.89
N LEU A 130 -11.93 -13.65 -0.81
CA LEU A 130 -11.38 -13.34 0.52
C LEU A 130 -9.85 -13.41 0.54
N GLN A 131 -9.26 -14.46 -0.04
CA GLN A 131 -7.80 -14.63 -0.11
C GLN A 131 -7.15 -13.52 -0.93
N GLY A 132 -7.73 -13.17 -2.08
CA GLY A 132 -7.23 -12.09 -2.93
C GLY A 132 -7.25 -10.74 -2.20
N SER A 133 -8.35 -10.40 -1.53
CA SER A 133 -8.42 -9.19 -0.72
C SER A 133 -7.41 -9.19 0.43
N PHE A 134 -7.26 -10.33 1.12
CA PHE A 134 -6.25 -10.50 2.16
C PHE A 134 -4.84 -10.26 1.64
N ASP A 135 -4.49 -10.80 0.48
CA ASP A 135 -3.16 -10.65 -0.12
C ASP A 135 -2.87 -9.19 -0.51
N ILE A 136 -3.87 -8.46 -1.02
CA ILE A 136 -3.74 -7.03 -1.31
C ILE A 136 -3.49 -6.22 -0.03
N TYR A 137 -4.27 -6.45 1.02
CA TYR A 137 -4.07 -5.75 2.30
C TYR A 137 -2.74 -6.10 2.95
N LYS A 138 -2.32 -7.37 2.87
CA LYS A 138 -1.01 -7.81 3.32
C LYS A 138 0.12 -7.11 2.56
N GLU A 139 0.01 -6.99 1.24
CA GLU A 139 1.00 -6.28 0.42
C GLU A 139 1.06 -4.79 0.77
N CYS A 140 -0.10 -4.14 1.02
CA CYS A 140 -0.14 -2.76 1.49
C CYS A 140 0.56 -2.59 2.85
N ILE A 141 0.32 -3.51 3.78
CA ILE A 141 0.95 -3.51 5.11
C ILE A 141 2.47 -3.72 4.99
N GLU A 142 2.91 -4.70 4.19
CA GLU A 142 4.33 -4.96 3.95
C GLU A 142 5.03 -3.76 3.31
N LEU A 143 4.36 -3.08 2.37
CA LEU A 143 4.87 -1.86 1.76
C LEU A 143 4.98 -0.72 2.77
N ILE A 144 3.96 -0.51 3.62
CA ILE A 144 4.01 0.51 4.68
C ILE A 144 5.20 0.27 5.63
N GLU A 145 5.40 -0.98 6.08
CA GLU A 145 6.48 -1.36 6.99
C GLU A 145 7.88 -1.17 6.37
N ARG A 146 8.01 -1.37 5.05
CA ARG A 146 9.29 -1.31 4.34
C ARG A 146 9.60 0.03 3.67
N ASN A 147 8.60 0.90 3.51
CA ASN A 147 8.79 2.16 2.81
C ASN A 147 9.67 3.11 3.62
N GLU A 148 10.78 3.51 3.01
CA GLU A 148 11.77 4.43 3.54
C GLU A 148 12.28 5.31 2.40
N LYS A 149 12.90 6.44 2.74
CA LYS A 149 13.71 7.19 1.78
C LYS A 149 15.08 6.57 1.69
N TYR A 150 15.58 6.39 0.47
CA TYR A 150 16.87 5.73 0.24
C TYR A 150 17.88 6.66 -0.37
N LYS A 151 19.13 6.57 0.09
CA LYS A 151 20.25 7.35 -0.42
C LYS A 151 21.49 6.49 -0.66
N ILE A 152 22.08 6.62 -1.84
CA ILE A 152 23.36 5.99 -2.17
C ILE A 152 24.51 6.76 -1.54
N LYS A 153 25.48 6.03 -0.97
CA LYS A 153 26.61 6.61 -0.24
C LYS A 153 27.77 7.09 -1.10
N CYS A 154 27.79 6.77 -2.39
CA CYS A 154 28.85 7.15 -3.31
C CYS A 154 28.38 8.19 -4.34
N LEU A 155 29.34 8.96 -4.85
CA LEU A 155 29.13 9.81 -6.01
C LEU A 155 29.32 8.98 -7.29
N GLY A 156 28.36 9.03 -8.20
CA GLY A 156 28.31 8.19 -9.38
C GLY A 156 27.87 6.75 -9.09
N GLU A 157 27.92 5.90 -10.11
CA GLU A 157 27.50 4.51 -10.00
C GLU A 157 28.46 3.69 -9.10
N PRO A 158 27.96 2.89 -8.15
CA PRO A 158 28.80 2.04 -7.32
C PRO A 158 29.45 0.93 -8.14
N GLN A 159 30.70 0.57 -7.80
CA GLN A 159 31.37 -0.58 -8.40
C GLN A 159 30.76 -1.91 -7.89
N LEU A 160 29.67 -2.36 -8.53
CA LEU A 160 28.87 -3.53 -8.13
C LEU A 160 29.62 -4.87 -8.24
N GLY A 161 30.55 -5.01 -9.18
CA GLY A 161 31.25 -6.27 -9.46
C GLY A 161 32.08 -6.80 -8.29
N LYS A 162 32.84 -5.93 -7.61
CA LYS A 162 33.64 -6.29 -6.42
C LYS A 162 32.78 -6.72 -5.22
N ARG A 163 31.48 -6.45 -5.27
CA ARG A 163 30.51 -6.72 -4.21
C ARG A 163 29.62 -7.93 -4.52
N GLY A 164 29.87 -8.65 -5.62
CA GLY A 164 29.07 -9.80 -6.03
C GLY A 164 27.62 -9.46 -6.40
N LEU A 165 27.34 -8.18 -6.71
CA LEU A 165 25.99 -7.71 -7.01
C LEU A 165 25.61 -7.90 -8.48
N TYR A 166 26.59 -8.17 -9.35
CA TYR A 166 26.33 -8.65 -10.70
C TYR A 166 26.12 -10.17 -10.70
N PRO A 167 25.07 -10.67 -11.36
CA PRO A 167 24.88 -12.10 -11.54
C PRO A 167 26.05 -12.69 -12.34
N THR A 168 26.53 -13.86 -11.93
CA THR A 168 27.61 -14.59 -12.61
C THR A 168 27.15 -15.23 -13.92
N LEU A 169 25.85 -15.46 -14.07
CA LEU A 169 25.21 -15.96 -15.30
C LEU A 169 24.36 -14.86 -15.94
N SER A 170 24.63 -14.60 -17.21
CA SER A 170 23.84 -13.65 -18.01
C SER A 170 22.60 -14.36 -18.56
N THR A 171 21.44 -14.03 -18.01
CA THR A 171 20.12 -14.47 -18.45
C THR A 171 19.23 -13.25 -18.65
N LYS A 172 18.10 -13.39 -19.34
CA LYS A 172 17.14 -12.28 -19.49
C LYS A 172 16.65 -11.76 -18.12
N ASP A 173 16.38 -12.66 -17.18
CA ASP A 173 15.97 -12.28 -15.82
C ASP A 173 17.09 -11.58 -15.06
N SER A 174 18.34 -12.05 -15.21
CA SER A 174 19.48 -11.45 -14.54
C SER A 174 19.79 -10.05 -15.08
N GLY A 175 19.59 -9.83 -16.38
CA GLY A 175 19.63 -8.51 -17.01
C GLY A 175 18.52 -7.55 -16.52
N ARG A 176 17.30 -8.05 -16.28
CA ARG A 176 16.21 -7.24 -15.70
C ARG A 176 16.54 -6.81 -14.27
N ILE A 177 16.97 -7.73 -13.42
CA ILE A 177 17.32 -7.43 -12.01
C ILE A 177 18.44 -6.37 -11.93
N VAL A 178 19.46 -6.49 -12.78
CA VAL A 178 20.54 -5.49 -12.85
C VAL A 178 20.01 -4.13 -13.26
N ARG A 179 19.13 -4.09 -14.28
CA ARG A 179 18.53 -2.84 -14.74
C ARG A 179 17.70 -2.19 -13.64
N ASP A 180 16.85 -2.95 -12.96
CA ASP A 180 16.01 -2.45 -11.87
C ASP A 180 16.88 -1.95 -10.71
N MET A 181 17.99 -2.64 -10.41
CA MET A 181 18.96 -2.19 -9.41
C MET A 181 19.64 -0.87 -9.79
N MET A 182 20.10 -0.74 -11.04
CA MET A 182 20.73 0.49 -11.52
C MET A 182 19.73 1.66 -11.54
N ASN A 183 18.50 1.42 -11.97
CA ASN A 183 17.42 2.40 -11.93
C ASN A 183 17.09 2.80 -10.49
N PHE A 184 17.02 1.85 -9.56
CA PHE A 184 16.83 2.14 -8.13
C PHE A 184 17.95 3.02 -7.58
N ILE A 185 19.22 2.67 -7.84
CA ILE A 185 20.40 3.44 -7.44
C ILE A 185 20.32 4.88 -7.96
N ALA A 186 19.87 5.09 -9.20
CA ALA A 186 19.78 6.41 -9.82
C ALA A 186 18.79 7.36 -9.12
N TYR A 187 17.72 6.83 -8.51
CA TYR A 187 16.69 7.62 -7.82
C TYR A 187 16.77 7.55 -6.29
N ALA A 188 17.67 6.75 -5.74
CA ALA A 188 17.99 6.71 -4.31
C ALA A 188 18.95 7.86 -3.95
N ASP A 189 18.45 9.10 -3.98
CA ASP A 189 19.18 10.33 -3.68
C ASP A 189 18.84 10.92 -2.29
N GLY A 190 17.95 10.26 -1.55
CA GLY A 190 17.41 10.70 -0.25
C GLY A 190 16.11 11.52 -0.35
N LYS A 191 15.60 11.82 -1.55
CA LYS A 191 14.34 12.55 -1.73
C LYS A 191 13.16 11.63 -1.96
N ASN A 192 13.38 10.56 -2.73
CA ASN A 192 12.35 9.60 -3.10
C ASN A 192 12.23 8.49 -2.06
N ASP A 193 10.99 8.15 -1.70
CA ASP A 193 10.71 6.92 -0.96
C ASP A 193 10.61 5.70 -1.90
N LEU A 194 10.41 4.51 -1.34
CA LEU A 194 10.30 3.28 -2.12
C LEU A 194 9.20 3.35 -3.17
N ILE A 195 8.07 3.95 -2.81
CA ILE A 195 6.89 4.02 -3.67
C ILE A 195 7.16 5.00 -4.82
N ASP A 196 7.84 6.12 -4.55
CA ASP A 196 8.27 7.08 -5.57
C ASP A 196 9.20 6.41 -6.57
N ILE A 197 10.24 5.71 -6.09
CA ILE A 197 11.18 5.01 -6.96
C ILE A 197 10.46 3.94 -7.79
N SER A 198 9.60 3.13 -7.15
CA SER A 198 8.76 2.12 -7.82
C SER A 198 7.92 2.71 -8.94
N ASN A 199 7.30 3.86 -8.70
CA ASN A 199 6.48 4.55 -9.69
C ASN A 199 7.32 5.12 -10.85
N ILE A 200 8.46 5.73 -10.55
CA ILE A 200 9.35 6.35 -11.55
C ILE A 200 9.90 5.31 -12.52
N ILE A 201 10.35 4.16 -12.00
CA ILE A 201 11.04 3.15 -12.80
C ILE A 201 10.10 2.08 -13.37
N GLY A 202 8.82 2.11 -12.96
CA GLY A 202 7.77 1.26 -13.52
C GLY A 202 7.82 -0.20 -13.07
N VAL A 203 8.24 -0.46 -11.82
CA VAL A 203 8.30 -1.82 -11.25
C VAL A 203 7.54 -1.91 -9.92
N PRO A 204 6.95 -3.06 -9.58
CA PRO A 204 6.29 -3.25 -8.29
C PRO A 204 7.26 -3.04 -7.12
N ALA A 205 6.83 -2.33 -6.08
CA ALA A 205 7.68 -2.05 -4.91
C ALA A 205 8.24 -3.34 -4.27
N ARG A 206 7.43 -4.41 -4.20
CA ARG A 206 7.85 -5.73 -3.72
C ARG A 206 9.05 -6.33 -4.47
N SER A 207 9.21 -6.01 -5.76
CA SER A 207 10.33 -6.49 -6.57
C SER A 207 11.65 -5.80 -6.22
N LEU A 208 11.59 -4.66 -5.53
CA LEU A 208 12.75 -3.90 -5.10
C LEU A 208 13.29 -4.33 -3.73
N TYR A 209 12.51 -5.05 -2.93
CA TYR A 209 12.94 -5.50 -1.60
C TYR A 209 14.28 -6.28 -1.64
N PRO A 210 14.48 -7.28 -2.52
CA PRO A 210 15.75 -8.01 -2.57
C PRO A 210 16.92 -7.14 -3.07
N ILE A 211 16.64 -6.10 -3.85
CA ILE A 211 17.65 -5.14 -4.33
C ILE A 211 18.12 -4.27 -3.15
N ILE A 212 17.17 -3.74 -2.37
CA ILE A 212 17.43 -2.94 -1.18
C ILE A 212 18.28 -3.73 -0.18
N GLU A 213 17.84 -4.95 0.16
CA GLU A 213 18.55 -5.84 1.09
C GLU A 213 20.00 -6.09 0.67
N LYS A 214 20.24 -6.30 -0.64
CA LYS A 214 21.60 -6.48 -1.19
C LYS A 214 22.46 -5.22 -1.11
N LEU A 215 21.88 -4.04 -1.42
CA LEU A 215 22.59 -2.77 -1.38
C LEU A 215 22.90 -2.33 0.06
N GLU A 216 21.97 -2.55 0.99
CA GLU A 216 22.16 -2.35 2.43
C GLU A 216 23.25 -3.28 2.97
N GLY A 217 23.17 -4.58 2.67
CA GLY A 217 24.17 -5.57 3.08
C GLY A 217 25.57 -5.32 2.51
N SER A 218 25.66 -4.65 1.35
CA SER A 218 26.93 -4.22 0.74
C SER A 218 27.42 -2.86 1.26
N GLY A 219 26.72 -2.27 2.22
CA GLY A 219 27.05 -0.98 2.82
C GLY A 219 26.88 0.22 1.88
N LEU A 220 26.21 0.08 0.72
CA LEU A 220 26.08 1.12 -0.31
C LEU A 220 24.90 2.06 -0.07
N LEU A 221 23.91 1.64 0.71
CA LEU A 221 22.65 2.33 0.91
C LEU A 221 22.55 2.85 2.35
N THR A 222 21.98 4.04 2.51
CA THR A 222 21.38 4.52 3.77
C THR A 222 19.88 4.66 3.58
N LYS A 223 19.13 4.53 4.68
CA LYS A 223 17.69 4.78 4.72
C LYS A 223 17.33 5.77 5.81
N GLU A 224 16.29 6.55 5.55
CA GLU A 224 15.71 7.52 6.48
C GLU A 224 14.20 7.32 6.51
N ALA A 225 13.59 7.57 7.68
CA ALA A 225 12.15 7.46 7.87
C ALA A 225 11.39 8.37 6.90
N VAL A 226 10.34 7.85 6.27
CA VAL A 226 9.38 8.70 5.55
C VAL A 226 8.63 9.56 6.56
N GLU A 227 8.75 10.88 6.43
CA GLU A 227 7.85 11.81 7.11
C GLU A 227 6.48 11.72 6.45
N VAL A 228 5.54 11.09 7.14
CA VAL A 228 4.14 11.05 6.73
C VAL A 228 3.44 12.22 7.42
N MET A 229 3.20 13.30 6.66
CA MET A 229 2.39 14.44 7.09
C MET A 229 0.94 14.24 6.69
#